data_AF-A0A5J6XKY0-F1
#
_entry.id   AF-A0A5J6XKY0-F1
#
_cell.length_a   1.000
_cell.length_b   1.000
_cell.length_c   1.000
_cell.angle_alpha   90.00
_cell.angle_beta   90.00
_cell.angle_gamma   90.00
#
_symmetry.space_group_name_H-M   'P 1'
#
loop_
_entity.id
_entity.type
_entity.pdbx_description
1 polymer ?
#
loop_
_entity_poly.entity_id
_entity_poly.type
_entity_poly.pdbx_seq_one_letter_code
_entity_poly.pdbx_strand_id
1 'polypeptide(L)'
;MKKGSTKRALVTSIVSTCASVTMLAGATFAWFTDTASTGVNEIKAGTLDIALLDAEGKKSVEGDILNWKTADGREQDKILWEPGATYDLETVTVKNNGNLAAKYKVLITGINGDEELNEAIDWKIDGADIDKEYKLATGASEEITISGTMKRTAGNEYQGKSIEGIGITVVATQDTVEKDSKDNQYDKDAAYTYQVVTNTKDTQAAVKAGKDVIFDSDIAVKKEELGSSGYGATGIAQHNGGVIDGNGKTLSIEGANGTWDSAISTKGGTIKNLTIDSGFRGIFIGGAKSDVIVDNVIIDGTVYTISCDDGGGKKLIVTNSTLNGWTSYAGTLSEASFTNCNFGEGSGYAFMRPYAKTILTDCEFSAGFELDSRQAAITLKNCKVNGELVTADNVTDLLGEDAQYVTIKNS
;
A
#
# COMPACT_ATOMS: atom_id res chain seq x y z
N MET A 1 24.39 37.62 83.73
CA MET A 1 23.51 37.57 82.53
C MET A 1 24.33 37.87 81.28
N LYS A 2 24.37 36.94 80.31
CA LYS A 2 24.23 37.20 78.85
C LYS A 2 24.14 35.84 78.12
N LYS A 3 22.98 35.20 78.29
CA LYS A 3 22.56 33.99 77.56
C LYS A 3 22.00 34.45 76.20
N GLY A 4 22.88 34.83 75.26
CA GLY A 4 22.44 35.47 74.01
C GLY A 4 23.34 35.31 72.78
N SER A 5 24.52 34.69 72.88
CA SER A 5 25.47 34.63 71.75
C SER A 5 25.34 33.39 70.86
N THR A 6 24.96 32.22 71.40
CA THR A 6 25.02 30.96 70.63
C THR A 6 23.90 30.81 69.58
N LYS A 7 22.68 31.29 69.87
CA LYS A 7 21.56 31.25 68.90
C LYS A 7 21.76 32.22 67.73
N ARG A 8 22.38 33.39 67.97
CA ARG A 8 22.68 34.35 66.90
C ARG A 8 23.78 33.82 65.98
N ALA A 9 24.83 33.21 66.53
CA ALA A 9 25.91 32.61 65.73
C ALA A 9 25.39 31.50 64.79
N LEU A 10 24.45 30.67 65.25
CA LEU A 10 23.83 29.62 64.43
C LEU A 10 22.94 30.19 63.32
N VAL A 11 22.15 31.23 63.61
CA VAL A 11 21.34 31.90 62.57
C VAL A 11 22.23 32.60 61.55
N THR A 12 23.32 33.24 61.99
CA THR A 12 24.29 33.86 61.07
C THR A 12 25.03 32.82 60.22
N SER A 13 25.32 31.63 60.74
CA SER A 13 25.95 30.57 59.93
C SER A 13 25.00 29.99 58.89
N ILE A 14 23.73 29.76 59.24
CA ILE A 14 22.70 29.29 58.30
C ILE A 14 22.48 30.33 57.19
N VAL A 15 22.34 31.61 57.54
CA VAL A 15 22.17 32.69 56.56
C VAL A 15 23.40 32.83 55.67
N SER A 16 24.62 32.66 56.21
CA SER A 16 25.86 32.68 55.43
C SER A 16 25.96 31.51 54.45
N THR A 17 25.60 30.29 54.86
CA THR A 17 25.56 29.12 53.97
C THR A 17 24.50 29.28 52.89
N CYS A 18 23.31 29.78 53.23
CA CYS A 18 22.29 30.08 52.23
C CYS A 18 22.76 31.17 51.25
N ALA A 19 23.40 32.23 51.73
CA ALA A 19 23.94 33.31 50.89
C ALA A 19 25.03 32.82 49.93
N SER A 20 25.94 31.96 50.40
CA SER A 20 27.00 31.37 49.58
C SER A 20 26.48 30.36 48.56
N VAL A 21 25.42 29.58 48.89
CA VAL A 21 24.72 28.73 47.91
C VAL A 21 23.98 29.56 46.85
N THR A 22 23.35 30.69 47.22
CA THR A 22 22.76 31.60 46.22
C THR A 22 23.79 32.31 45.35
N MET A 23 24.98 32.65 45.88
CA MET A 23 26.06 33.19 45.04
C MET A 23 26.65 32.13 44.11
N LEU A 24 26.74 30.87 44.55
CA LEU A 24 27.20 29.75 43.71
C LEU A 24 26.18 29.43 42.60
N ALA A 25 24.88 29.48 42.90
CA ALA A 25 23.82 29.39 41.89
C ALA A 25 23.81 30.63 40.97
N GLY A 26 23.93 31.85 41.49
CA GLY A 26 23.96 33.07 40.69
C GLY A 26 25.18 33.20 39.76
N ALA A 27 26.36 32.72 40.18
CA ALA A 27 27.58 32.75 39.39
C ALA A 27 27.67 31.63 38.34
N THR A 28 26.93 30.52 38.52
CA THR A 28 26.82 29.46 37.51
C THR A 28 25.77 29.77 36.43
N PHE A 29 24.82 30.67 36.69
CA PHE A 29 23.85 31.17 35.70
C PHE A 29 24.39 32.28 34.78
N ALA A 30 25.61 32.81 35.02
CA ALA A 30 26.15 33.95 34.27
C ALA A 30 27.42 33.65 33.44
N TRP A 31 27.87 32.40 33.32
CA TRP A 31 29.13 32.07 32.61
C TRP A 31 28.97 31.56 31.17
N PHE A 32 27.75 31.29 30.67
CA PHE A 32 27.54 31.03 29.24
C PHE A 32 26.25 31.64 28.72
N THR A 33 26.10 32.96 28.87
CA THR A 33 25.10 33.71 28.11
C THR A 33 25.75 34.95 27.52
N ASP A 34 26.73 34.70 26.64
CA ASP A 34 26.87 35.55 25.47
C ASP A 34 25.87 35.02 24.44
N THR A 35 24.67 35.59 24.41
CA THR A 35 23.79 35.42 23.24
C THR A 35 24.17 36.50 22.23
N ALA A 36 25.31 36.32 21.58
CA ALA A 36 25.44 36.76 20.21
C ALA A 36 24.59 35.81 19.36
N SER A 37 23.28 36.08 19.25
CA SER A 37 22.47 35.41 18.22
C SER A 37 22.89 35.99 16.88
N THR A 38 23.53 35.19 16.03
CA THR A 38 23.29 35.36 14.61
C THR A 38 21.81 35.09 14.41
N GLY A 39 21.04 36.14 14.17
CA GLY A 39 19.68 35.98 13.70
C GLY A 39 19.68 35.06 12.48
N VAL A 40 18.68 34.18 12.47
CA VAL A 40 18.10 33.55 11.28
C VAL A 40 18.98 32.46 10.62
N ASN A 41 18.84 31.24 11.12
CA ASN A 41 18.69 30.08 10.23
C ASN A 41 17.49 29.29 10.75
N GLU A 42 16.30 29.68 10.33
CA GLU A 42 15.14 28.81 10.45
C GLU A 42 15.35 27.70 9.42
N ILE A 43 15.81 26.52 9.85
CA ILE A 43 15.81 25.33 8.99
C ILE A 43 14.35 24.93 8.84
N LYS A 44 13.66 25.51 7.85
CA LYS A 44 12.35 25.01 7.42
C LYS A 44 12.60 23.78 6.57
N ALA A 45 12.18 22.61 7.04
CA ALA A 45 12.09 21.45 6.19
C ALA A 45 11.11 21.78 5.04
N GLY A 46 11.54 21.53 3.81
CA GLY A 46 10.65 21.53 2.68
C GLY A 46 9.63 20.38 2.80
N THR A 47 8.41 20.58 2.34
CA THR A 47 7.33 19.61 2.30
C THR A 47 6.84 19.51 0.86
N LEU A 48 6.87 18.29 0.32
CA LEU A 48 6.20 17.94 -0.93
C LEU A 48 4.80 17.43 -0.56
N ASP A 49 3.77 18.08 -1.08
CA ASP A 49 2.37 17.74 -0.80
C ASP A 49 1.59 17.92 -2.10
N ILE A 50 1.33 16.81 -2.78
CA ILE A 50 0.62 16.76 -4.05
C ILE A 50 -0.76 16.18 -3.77
N ALA A 51 -1.79 16.93 -4.15
CA ALA A 51 -3.18 16.55 -4.03
C ALA A 51 -3.84 16.43 -5.41
N LEU A 52 -4.77 15.48 -5.53
CA LEU A 52 -5.69 15.40 -6.66
C LEU A 52 -7.03 16.02 -6.29
N LEU A 53 -7.44 17.03 -7.06
CA LEU A 53 -8.69 17.76 -6.85
C LEU A 53 -9.61 17.66 -8.08
N ASP A 54 -10.88 18.00 -7.90
CA ASP A 54 -11.83 18.20 -9.00
C ASP A 54 -11.38 19.31 -9.97
N ALA A 55 -12.09 19.45 -11.09
CA ALA A 55 -11.83 20.49 -12.08
C ALA A 55 -11.89 21.91 -11.48
N GLU A 56 -12.71 22.11 -10.45
CA GLU A 56 -12.81 23.40 -9.75
C GLU A 56 -11.66 23.64 -8.75
N GLY A 57 -10.83 22.64 -8.47
CA GLY A 57 -9.74 22.70 -7.50
C GLY A 57 -10.21 22.85 -6.04
N LYS A 58 -11.41 22.34 -5.71
CA LYS A 58 -12.09 22.53 -4.43
C LYS A 58 -12.23 21.26 -3.61
N LYS A 59 -12.52 20.12 -4.24
CA LYS A 59 -12.74 18.84 -3.54
C LYS A 59 -11.61 17.88 -3.88
N SER A 60 -11.11 17.13 -2.90
CA SER A 60 -10.23 15.98 -3.18
C SER A 60 -11.01 14.90 -3.93
N VAL A 61 -10.35 14.34 -4.95
CA VAL A 61 -10.82 13.22 -5.76
C VAL A 61 -9.89 12.01 -5.65
N GLU A 62 -9.03 11.99 -4.63
CA GLU A 62 -8.14 10.85 -4.36
C GLU A 62 -8.97 9.60 -4.02
N GLY A 63 -8.81 8.56 -4.83
CA GLY A 63 -9.58 7.32 -4.71
C GLY A 63 -10.99 7.39 -5.32
N ASP A 64 -11.40 8.53 -5.88
CA ASP A 64 -12.63 8.63 -6.65
C ASP A 64 -12.44 7.99 -8.05
N ILE A 65 -13.54 7.46 -8.60
CA ILE A 65 -13.61 6.97 -9.98
C ILE A 65 -13.93 8.16 -10.89
N LEU A 66 -13.17 8.31 -11.97
CA LEU A 66 -13.40 9.32 -12.99
C LEU A 66 -14.41 8.83 -14.03
N ASN A 67 -15.35 9.69 -14.38
CA ASN A 67 -16.34 9.41 -15.41
C ASN A 67 -15.89 9.92 -16.77
N TRP A 68 -16.31 9.25 -17.83
CA TRP A 68 -16.17 9.73 -19.20
C TRP A 68 -17.09 10.91 -19.47
N LYS A 69 -16.54 11.93 -20.13
CA LYS A 69 -17.27 13.02 -20.75
C LYS A 69 -17.75 12.59 -22.13
N THR A 70 -19.01 12.89 -22.38
CA THR A 70 -19.64 12.66 -23.68
C THR A 70 -20.30 13.94 -24.13
N ALA A 71 -20.20 14.25 -25.43
CA ALA A 71 -20.74 15.49 -25.98
C ALA A 71 -22.28 15.57 -25.84
N ASP A 72 -22.94 14.42 -25.72
CA ASP A 72 -24.38 14.27 -25.58
C ASP A 72 -24.84 13.95 -24.14
N GLY A 73 -23.92 13.90 -23.17
CA GLY A 73 -24.26 13.66 -21.77
C GLY A 73 -24.87 12.29 -21.50
N ARG A 74 -24.47 11.27 -22.27
CA ARG A 74 -24.89 9.89 -22.03
C ARG A 74 -24.31 9.35 -20.72
N GLU A 75 -25.08 8.49 -20.07
CA GLU A 75 -24.67 7.70 -18.90
C GLU A 75 -23.45 6.81 -19.23
N GLN A 76 -22.63 6.50 -18.22
CA GLN A 76 -21.38 5.74 -18.39
C GLN A 76 -21.61 4.36 -19.03
N ASP A 77 -22.66 3.67 -18.62
CA ASP A 77 -23.07 2.35 -19.10
C ASP A 77 -23.56 2.36 -20.57
N LYS A 78 -23.73 3.54 -21.16
CA LYS A 78 -24.19 3.74 -22.55
C LYS A 78 -23.10 4.21 -23.49
N ILE A 79 -21.85 4.29 -23.02
CA ILE A 79 -20.72 4.68 -23.85
C ILE A 79 -20.36 3.54 -24.77
N LEU A 80 -20.42 3.81 -26.07
CA LEU A 80 -20.10 2.85 -27.11
C LEU A 80 -18.72 3.17 -27.69
N TRP A 81 -17.84 2.18 -27.63
CA TRP A 81 -16.52 2.24 -28.24
C TRP A 81 -16.59 1.75 -29.68
N GLU A 82 -16.25 2.63 -30.62
CA GLU A 82 -16.09 2.30 -32.03
C GLU A 82 -14.66 2.64 -32.49
N PRO A 83 -14.09 1.92 -33.48
CA PRO A 83 -12.73 2.16 -33.92
C PRO A 83 -12.48 3.63 -34.31
N GLY A 84 -11.56 4.28 -33.61
CA GLY A 84 -11.23 5.69 -33.79
C GLY A 84 -12.04 6.68 -32.95
N ALA A 85 -12.99 6.22 -32.12
CA ALA A 85 -13.65 7.06 -31.14
C ALA A 85 -12.67 7.48 -30.04
N THR A 86 -12.81 8.72 -29.57
CA THR A 86 -12.06 9.29 -28.46
C THR A 86 -13.04 9.81 -27.43
N TYR A 87 -12.83 9.42 -26.17
CA TYR A 87 -13.54 9.97 -25.02
C TYR A 87 -12.54 10.56 -24.04
N ASP A 88 -12.91 11.67 -23.41
CA ASP A 88 -12.14 12.33 -22.37
C ASP A 88 -12.74 11.96 -21.02
N LEU A 89 -11.91 11.77 -20.00
CA LEU A 89 -12.37 11.67 -18.62
C LEU A 89 -12.69 13.06 -18.05
N GLU A 90 -13.38 13.06 -16.91
CA GLU A 90 -13.46 14.20 -16.01
C GLU A 90 -12.07 14.82 -15.82
N THR A 91 -12.01 16.14 -15.94
CA THR A 91 -10.76 16.88 -15.75
C THR A 91 -10.48 16.91 -14.26
N VAL A 92 -9.22 16.69 -13.90
CA VAL A 92 -8.76 16.74 -12.53
C VAL A 92 -7.63 17.74 -12.41
N THR A 93 -7.47 18.30 -11.22
CA THR A 93 -6.44 19.27 -10.92
C THR A 93 -5.37 18.64 -10.05
N VAL A 94 -4.14 18.58 -10.55
CA VAL A 94 -2.96 18.23 -9.74
C VAL A 94 -2.50 19.49 -9.05
N LYS A 95 -2.49 19.50 -7.71
CA LYS A 95 -2.11 20.68 -6.92
C LYS A 95 -0.94 20.38 -6.00
N ASN A 96 0.06 21.26 -6.03
CA ASN A 96 1.15 21.26 -5.06
C ASN A 96 0.81 22.18 -3.90
N ASN A 97 0.30 21.61 -2.81
CA ASN A 97 0.09 22.33 -1.54
C ASN A 97 1.39 22.48 -0.73
N GLY A 98 2.45 21.80 -1.17
CA GLY A 98 3.77 21.85 -0.55
C GLY A 98 4.49 23.17 -0.77
N ASN A 99 5.66 23.29 -0.15
CA ASN A 99 6.54 24.45 -0.30
C ASN A 99 7.79 24.16 -1.17
N LEU A 100 7.84 22.98 -1.79
CA LEU A 100 8.89 22.55 -2.71
C LEU A 100 8.33 22.38 -4.12
N ALA A 101 9.06 22.82 -5.14
CA ALA A 101 8.72 22.52 -6.52
C ALA A 101 8.78 21.01 -6.78
N ALA A 102 7.83 20.49 -7.55
CA ALA A 102 7.67 19.08 -7.82
C ALA A 102 7.88 18.76 -9.31
N LYS A 103 8.38 17.57 -9.59
CA LYS A 103 8.17 16.86 -10.85
C LYS A 103 7.29 15.65 -10.58
N TYR A 104 6.35 15.35 -11.48
CA TYR A 104 5.36 14.31 -11.26
C TYR A 104 5.02 13.52 -12.52
N LYS A 105 4.52 12.30 -12.31
CA LYS A 105 3.91 11.45 -13.33
C LYS A 105 2.51 11.07 -12.89
N VAL A 106 1.63 10.88 -13.87
CA VAL A 106 0.25 10.46 -13.67
C VAL A 106 0.15 9.03 -14.20
N LEU A 107 -0.39 8.14 -13.38
CA LEU A 107 -0.64 6.74 -13.71
C LEU A 107 -2.14 6.54 -13.80
N ILE A 108 -2.60 5.79 -14.80
CA ILE A 108 -4.02 5.42 -14.94
C ILE A 108 -4.23 4.12 -14.15
N THR A 109 -5.16 4.15 -13.21
CA THR A 109 -5.35 3.11 -12.18
C THR A 109 -6.79 2.62 -12.19
N GLY A 110 -7.06 1.47 -11.56
CA GLY A 110 -8.44 1.06 -11.25
C GLY A 110 -9.39 0.79 -12.44
N ILE A 111 -8.88 0.60 -13.66
CA ILE A 111 -9.71 0.32 -14.84
C ILE A 111 -10.59 -0.91 -14.57
N ASN A 112 -11.91 -0.72 -14.47
CA ASN A 112 -12.90 -1.78 -14.29
C ASN A 112 -13.66 -1.97 -15.61
N GLY A 113 -13.71 -3.19 -16.14
CA GLY A 113 -14.40 -3.46 -17.41
C GLY A 113 -13.70 -4.57 -18.18
N ASP A 114 -13.91 -4.62 -19.49
CA ASP A 114 -13.28 -5.62 -20.34
C ASP A 114 -11.79 -5.34 -20.53
N GLU A 115 -10.93 -6.18 -19.94
CA GLU A 115 -9.46 -6.14 -20.10
C GLU A 115 -9.06 -6.10 -21.57
N GLU A 116 -9.71 -6.91 -22.42
CA GLU A 116 -9.46 -6.95 -23.86
C GLU A 116 -9.74 -5.60 -24.54
N LEU A 117 -10.79 -4.88 -24.15
CA LEU A 117 -11.08 -3.57 -24.75
C LEU A 117 -10.01 -2.55 -24.35
N ASN A 118 -9.47 -2.63 -23.13
CA ASN A 118 -8.43 -1.72 -22.67
C ASN A 118 -7.14 -1.84 -23.51
N GLU A 119 -6.78 -3.04 -23.96
CA GLU A 119 -5.66 -3.23 -24.91
C GLU A 119 -5.88 -2.52 -26.25
N ALA A 120 -7.14 -2.29 -26.63
CA ALA A 120 -7.52 -1.57 -27.85
C ALA A 120 -7.64 -0.05 -27.66
N ILE A 121 -7.43 0.49 -26.45
CA ILE A 121 -7.46 1.93 -26.16
C ILE A 121 -6.03 2.49 -26.06
N ASP A 122 -5.76 3.52 -26.86
CA ASP A 122 -4.57 4.37 -26.72
C ASP A 122 -4.86 5.50 -25.73
N TRP A 123 -4.18 5.48 -24.58
CA TRP A 123 -4.33 6.47 -23.52
C TRP A 123 -3.38 7.65 -23.69
N LYS A 124 -3.87 8.86 -23.36
CA LYS A 124 -3.09 10.10 -23.39
C LYS A 124 -3.47 11.03 -22.26
N ILE A 125 -2.53 11.89 -21.88
CA ILE A 125 -2.71 12.97 -20.89
C ILE A 125 -2.42 14.29 -21.58
N ASP A 126 -3.43 15.14 -21.69
CA ASP A 126 -3.41 16.40 -22.46
C ASP A 126 -2.84 16.22 -23.88
N GLY A 127 -3.19 15.09 -24.50
CA GLY A 127 -2.74 14.71 -25.85
C GLY A 127 -1.29 14.22 -25.95
N ALA A 128 -0.56 14.14 -24.84
CA ALA A 128 0.78 13.55 -24.75
C ALA A 128 0.76 12.10 -24.23
N ASP A 129 1.88 11.39 -24.38
CA ASP A 129 2.04 10.03 -23.89
C ASP A 129 1.92 9.98 -22.36
N ILE A 130 1.35 8.89 -21.83
CA ILE A 130 1.14 8.67 -20.39
C ILE A 130 2.43 8.71 -19.56
N ASP A 131 3.57 8.41 -20.18
CA ASP A 131 4.89 8.40 -19.55
C ASP A 131 5.52 9.78 -19.34
N LYS A 132 4.86 10.83 -19.83
CA LYS A 132 5.37 12.20 -19.75
C LYS A 132 5.53 12.64 -18.29
N GLU A 133 6.69 13.21 -17.99
CA GLU A 133 6.97 13.88 -16.73
C GLU A 133 6.54 15.35 -16.80
N TYR A 134 5.85 15.80 -15.76
CA TYR A 134 5.36 17.17 -15.60
C TYR A 134 6.10 17.87 -14.47
N LYS A 135 6.05 19.20 -14.46
CA LYS A 135 6.68 20.04 -13.44
C LYS A 135 5.62 20.95 -12.82
N LEU A 136 5.57 20.98 -11.51
CA LEU A 136 4.61 21.76 -10.75
C LEU A 136 5.33 22.62 -9.72
N ALA A 137 5.34 23.93 -9.94
CA ALA A 137 5.96 24.86 -9.01
C ALA A 137 5.27 24.84 -7.63
N THR A 138 5.94 25.38 -6.63
CA THR A 138 5.39 25.55 -5.28
C THR A 138 4.06 26.30 -5.31
N GLY A 139 3.02 25.74 -4.67
CA GLY A 139 1.69 26.34 -4.61
C GLY A 139 0.91 26.32 -5.92
N ALA A 140 1.49 25.80 -7.01
CA ALA A 140 0.85 25.77 -8.32
C ALA A 140 -0.13 24.60 -8.43
N SER A 141 -1.06 24.75 -9.37
CA SER A 141 -1.99 23.71 -9.78
C SER A 141 -2.04 23.65 -11.30
N GLU A 142 -2.22 22.45 -11.83
CA GLU A 142 -2.35 22.18 -13.26
C GLU A 142 -3.56 21.27 -13.47
N GLU A 143 -4.45 21.66 -14.37
CA GLU A 143 -5.53 20.80 -14.83
C GLU A 143 -4.98 19.82 -15.85
N ILE A 144 -5.34 18.55 -15.70
CA ILE A 144 -5.01 17.50 -16.65
C ILE A 144 -6.28 16.81 -17.14
N THR A 145 -6.30 16.47 -18.42
CA THR A 145 -7.37 15.69 -19.03
C THR A 145 -6.80 14.41 -19.61
N ILE A 146 -7.37 13.29 -19.19
CA ILE A 146 -7.00 11.97 -19.70
C ILE A 146 -7.98 11.61 -20.81
N SER A 147 -7.47 11.14 -21.93
CA SER A 147 -8.27 10.72 -23.08
C SER A 147 -7.94 9.29 -23.47
N GLY A 148 -8.96 8.49 -23.75
CA GLY A 148 -8.82 7.16 -24.34
C GLY A 148 -9.29 7.20 -25.80
N THR A 149 -8.45 6.71 -26.73
CA THR A 149 -8.81 6.58 -28.15
C THR A 149 -8.81 5.12 -28.58
N MET A 150 -9.93 4.60 -29.06
CA MET A 150 -9.96 3.23 -29.59
C MET A 150 -9.16 3.15 -30.89
N LYS A 151 -8.25 2.17 -30.98
CA LYS A 151 -7.43 1.91 -32.17
C LYS A 151 -8.34 1.73 -33.38
N ARG A 152 -8.00 2.41 -34.48
CA ARG A 152 -8.74 2.28 -35.77
C ARG A 152 -8.68 0.87 -36.36
N THR A 153 -7.74 0.05 -35.90
CA THR A 153 -7.56 -1.35 -36.30
C THR A 153 -8.36 -2.34 -35.44
N ALA A 154 -9.04 -1.88 -34.39
CA ALA A 154 -9.85 -2.73 -33.54
C ALA A 154 -11.03 -3.34 -34.32
N GLY A 155 -11.27 -4.64 -34.17
CA GLY A 155 -12.32 -5.36 -34.89
C GLY A 155 -13.61 -5.52 -34.09
N ASN A 156 -14.50 -6.37 -34.60
CA ASN A 156 -15.82 -6.61 -33.99
C ASN A 156 -15.76 -7.42 -32.69
N GLU A 157 -14.61 -8.00 -32.35
CA GLU A 157 -14.35 -8.68 -31.07
C GLU A 157 -14.59 -7.78 -29.85
N TYR A 158 -14.53 -6.45 -30.03
CA TYR A 158 -14.78 -5.48 -28.97
C TYR A 158 -16.22 -4.96 -28.92
N GLN A 159 -17.10 -5.46 -29.79
CA GLN A 159 -18.48 -4.98 -29.88
C GLN A 159 -19.26 -5.30 -28.59
N GLY A 160 -19.78 -4.26 -27.94
CA GLY A 160 -20.58 -4.40 -26.71
C GLY A 160 -19.76 -4.52 -25.43
N LYS A 161 -18.42 -4.43 -25.53
CA LYS A 161 -17.51 -4.31 -24.38
C LYS A 161 -17.53 -2.88 -23.81
N SER A 162 -17.19 -2.76 -22.53
CA SER A 162 -17.19 -1.49 -21.80
C SER A 162 -15.95 -1.32 -20.92
N ILE A 163 -15.53 -0.07 -20.73
CA ILE A 163 -14.49 0.32 -19.77
C ILE A 163 -15.05 1.42 -18.86
N GLU A 164 -15.00 1.18 -17.57
CA GLU A 164 -15.47 2.04 -16.49
C GLU A 164 -14.46 2.03 -15.33
N GLY A 165 -14.79 2.63 -14.18
CA GLY A 165 -14.01 2.50 -12.94
C GLY A 165 -12.66 3.21 -12.91
N ILE A 166 -12.30 3.97 -13.94
CA ILE A 166 -10.95 4.50 -14.10
C ILE A 166 -10.58 5.47 -12.97
N GLY A 167 -9.55 5.11 -12.21
CA GLY A 167 -8.88 5.97 -11.24
C GLY A 167 -7.55 6.50 -11.78
N ILE A 168 -6.89 7.34 -11.00
CA ILE A 168 -5.54 7.84 -11.30
C ILE A 168 -4.68 7.91 -10.04
N THR A 169 -3.37 7.80 -10.21
CA THR A 169 -2.37 7.99 -9.15
C THR A 169 -1.30 8.95 -9.63
N VAL A 170 -0.99 9.96 -8.82
CA VAL A 170 0.14 10.86 -9.07
C VAL A 170 1.33 10.47 -8.20
N VAL A 171 2.47 10.23 -8.85
CA VAL A 171 3.75 10.03 -8.16
C VAL A 171 4.64 11.24 -8.39
N ALA A 172 5.19 11.82 -7.33
CA ALA A 172 5.94 13.08 -7.40
C ALA A 172 7.24 13.06 -6.59
N THR A 173 8.21 13.85 -7.03
CA THR A 173 9.47 14.14 -6.31
C THR A 173 9.85 15.61 -6.48
N GLN A 174 10.88 16.06 -5.76
CA GLN A 174 11.39 17.43 -5.91
C GLN A 174 11.95 17.67 -7.32
N ASP A 175 11.66 18.84 -7.88
CA ASP A 175 12.30 19.32 -9.10
C ASP A 175 13.62 20.05 -8.79
N THR A 176 14.54 20.05 -9.75
CA THR A 176 15.87 20.71 -9.73
C THR A 176 15.86 22.25 -9.69
N VAL A 177 14.72 22.87 -9.40
CA VAL A 177 14.60 24.33 -9.39
C VAL A 177 15.19 24.94 -8.12
N GLU A 178 15.16 24.19 -7.02
CA GLU A 178 15.69 24.62 -5.74
C GLU A 178 17.23 24.64 -5.71
N LYS A 179 17.80 25.58 -4.94
CA LYS A 179 19.26 25.79 -4.82
C LYS A 179 19.70 25.65 -3.38
N ASP A 180 20.76 24.87 -3.17
CA ASP A 180 21.48 24.86 -1.90
C ASP A 180 22.66 25.84 -1.93
N SER A 181 23.53 25.76 -0.93
CA SER A 181 24.75 26.58 -0.85
C SER A 181 25.78 26.34 -1.97
N LYS A 182 25.58 25.34 -2.84
CA LYS A 182 26.53 24.90 -3.88
C LYS A 182 25.94 25.05 -5.27
N ASP A 183 24.79 24.43 -5.57
CA ASP A 183 24.12 24.46 -6.86
C ASP A 183 22.65 24.00 -6.77
N ASN A 184 22.04 23.67 -7.92
CA ASN A 184 20.67 23.16 -8.03
C ASN A 184 20.60 21.70 -8.52
N GLN A 185 21.71 20.96 -8.45
CA GLN A 185 21.79 19.61 -9.00
C GLN A 185 21.49 18.53 -7.95
N TYR A 186 21.29 18.89 -6.68
CA TYR A 186 21.09 17.92 -5.60
C TYR A 186 19.80 17.10 -5.76
N ASP A 187 18.77 17.64 -6.42
CA ASP A 187 17.50 16.94 -6.75
C ASP A 187 17.46 16.37 -8.17
N LYS A 188 18.55 16.47 -8.94
CA LYS A 188 18.59 15.98 -10.33
C LYS A 188 18.22 14.51 -10.44
N ASP A 189 18.71 13.73 -9.49
CA ASP A 189 18.51 12.29 -9.41
C ASP A 189 17.49 11.91 -8.31
N ALA A 190 16.64 12.85 -7.88
CA ALA A 190 15.56 12.58 -6.93
C ALA A 190 14.66 11.47 -7.48
N ALA A 191 14.78 10.28 -6.90
CA ALA A 191 14.06 9.09 -7.32
C ALA A 191 12.62 9.14 -6.81
N TYR A 192 11.66 8.84 -7.70
CA TYR A 192 10.28 8.59 -7.31
C TYR A 192 10.27 7.51 -6.22
N THR A 193 9.49 7.73 -5.16
CA THR A 193 9.35 6.76 -4.07
C THR A 193 9.02 5.39 -4.64
N TYR A 194 8.12 5.36 -5.63
CA TYR A 194 7.81 4.20 -6.45
C TYR A 194 8.57 4.21 -7.77
N GLN A 195 9.22 3.10 -8.12
CA GLN A 195 9.69 2.83 -9.46
C GLN A 195 8.53 2.25 -10.28
N VAL A 196 8.12 2.95 -11.34
CA VAL A 196 7.12 2.45 -12.30
C VAL A 196 7.71 1.28 -13.09
N VAL A 197 6.97 0.18 -13.16
CA VAL A 197 7.40 -1.05 -13.85
C VAL A 197 6.29 -1.59 -14.76
N THR A 198 6.69 -2.07 -15.93
CA THR A 198 5.79 -2.59 -16.98
C THR A 198 6.13 -4.02 -17.40
N ASN A 199 7.17 -4.62 -16.81
CA ASN A 199 7.63 -5.95 -17.18
C ASN A 199 8.31 -6.67 -16.01
N THR A 200 8.32 -8.00 -16.08
CA THR A 200 8.87 -8.92 -15.09
C THR A 200 10.29 -8.55 -14.66
N LYS A 201 11.18 -8.28 -15.63
CA LYS A 201 12.60 -8.06 -15.37
C LYS A 201 12.82 -6.81 -14.53
N ASP A 202 12.17 -5.71 -14.87
CA ASP A 202 12.29 -4.45 -14.14
C ASP A 202 11.65 -4.56 -12.75
N THR A 203 10.50 -5.22 -12.65
CA THR A 203 9.84 -5.54 -11.36
C THR A 203 10.78 -6.33 -10.46
N GLN A 204 11.32 -7.46 -10.93
CA GLN A 204 12.23 -8.31 -10.15
C GLN A 204 13.50 -7.56 -9.75
N ALA A 205 14.08 -6.76 -10.65
CA ALA A 205 15.29 -5.99 -10.35
C ALA A 205 15.05 -4.96 -9.24
N ALA A 206 13.96 -4.21 -9.31
CA ALA A 206 13.60 -3.18 -8.33
C ALA A 206 13.21 -3.79 -6.97
N VAL A 207 12.34 -4.81 -6.97
CA VAL A 207 11.92 -5.52 -5.75
C VAL A 207 13.10 -6.19 -5.06
N LYS A 208 14.02 -6.82 -5.82
CA LYS A 208 15.23 -7.43 -5.27
C LYS A 208 16.15 -6.39 -4.62
N ALA A 209 16.16 -5.15 -5.12
CA ALA A 209 16.88 -4.04 -4.52
C ALA A 209 16.18 -3.45 -3.27
N GLY A 210 14.97 -3.94 -2.92
CA GLY A 210 14.18 -3.43 -1.80
C GLY A 210 13.53 -2.07 -2.07
N LYS A 211 13.32 -1.74 -3.35
CA LYS A 211 12.62 -0.51 -3.76
C LYS A 211 11.11 -0.71 -3.75
N ASP A 212 10.39 0.39 -3.63
CA ASP A 212 8.95 0.39 -3.86
C ASP A 212 8.70 0.41 -5.38
N VAL A 213 7.73 -0.38 -5.83
CA VAL A 213 7.36 -0.51 -7.25
C VAL A 213 5.86 -0.30 -7.42
N ILE A 214 5.48 0.30 -8.54
CA ILE A 214 4.09 0.44 -8.95
C ILE A 214 3.91 -0.10 -10.37
N PHE A 215 2.91 -0.96 -10.57
CA PHE A 215 2.66 -1.57 -11.87
C PHE A 215 1.90 -0.60 -12.76
N ASP A 216 2.38 -0.43 -14.00
CA ASP A 216 1.69 0.35 -15.03
C ASP A 216 0.99 -0.54 -16.08
N SER A 217 1.34 -1.82 -16.09
CA SER A 217 0.67 -2.86 -16.86
C SER A 217 0.56 -4.13 -16.04
N ASP A 218 -0.27 -5.07 -16.51
CA ASP A 218 -0.23 -6.43 -16.01
C ASP A 218 1.16 -7.03 -16.23
N ILE A 219 1.56 -7.90 -15.32
CA ILE A 219 2.87 -8.54 -15.32
C ILE A 219 2.68 -10.04 -15.49
N ALA A 220 3.01 -10.55 -16.67
CA ALA A 220 3.08 -11.98 -16.95
C ALA A 220 4.53 -12.48 -16.81
N VAL A 221 4.81 -13.24 -15.75
CA VAL A 221 6.11 -13.87 -15.52
C VAL A 221 6.18 -15.18 -16.29
N LYS A 222 7.06 -15.23 -17.29
CA LYS A 222 7.26 -16.45 -18.09
C LYS A 222 8.05 -17.49 -17.31
N LYS A 223 7.94 -18.75 -17.72
CA LYS A 223 8.63 -19.87 -17.08
C LYS A 223 10.15 -19.68 -17.00
N GLU A 224 10.75 -19.12 -18.05
CA GLU A 224 12.19 -18.82 -18.11
C GLU A 224 12.64 -17.62 -17.25
N GLU A 225 11.69 -16.82 -16.75
CA GLU A 225 11.93 -15.65 -15.89
C GLU A 225 11.70 -15.95 -14.40
N LEU A 226 11.26 -17.18 -14.07
CA LEU A 226 11.03 -17.58 -12.69
C LEU A 226 12.32 -17.49 -11.86
N GLY A 227 12.20 -16.84 -10.71
CA GLY A 227 13.19 -16.89 -9.64
C GLY A 227 13.04 -18.13 -8.77
N SER A 228 13.69 -18.10 -7.61
CA SER A 228 13.51 -19.11 -6.57
C SER A 228 13.22 -18.46 -5.22
N SER A 229 12.28 -19.04 -4.47
CA SER A 229 12.00 -18.70 -3.07
C SER A 229 13.00 -19.33 -2.09
N GLY A 230 13.87 -20.23 -2.57
CA GLY A 230 14.64 -21.17 -1.76
C GLY A 230 13.88 -22.46 -1.44
N TYR A 231 12.58 -22.51 -1.70
CA TYR A 231 11.72 -23.69 -1.52
C TYR A 231 11.20 -24.23 -2.86
N GLY A 232 10.85 -23.33 -3.78
CA GLY A 232 10.34 -23.64 -5.11
C GLY A 232 10.62 -22.50 -6.09
N ALA A 233 10.07 -22.62 -7.29
CA ALA A 233 10.10 -21.54 -8.28
C ALA A 233 9.17 -20.41 -7.84
N THR A 234 9.55 -19.16 -8.10
CA THR A 234 8.72 -18.01 -7.73
C THR A 234 8.67 -16.96 -8.82
N GLY A 235 7.51 -16.32 -8.98
CA GLY A 235 7.36 -15.18 -9.88
C GLY A 235 8.22 -14.00 -9.45
N ILE A 236 7.87 -13.39 -8.32
CA ILE A 236 8.55 -12.23 -7.74
C ILE A 236 9.11 -12.59 -6.35
N ALA A 237 10.33 -12.15 -6.05
CA ALA A 237 11.02 -12.41 -4.78
C ALA A 237 11.26 -11.13 -3.96
N GLN A 238 10.31 -10.78 -3.07
CA GLN A 238 10.36 -9.63 -2.17
C GLN A 238 11.08 -9.97 -0.87
N HIS A 239 12.40 -10.10 -0.92
CA HIS A 239 13.18 -10.58 0.24
C HIS A 239 13.84 -9.47 1.07
N ASN A 240 13.76 -8.23 0.60
CA ASN A 240 14.40 -7.05 1.17
C ASN A 240 13.41 -5.95 1.57
N GLY A 241 12.12 -6.28 1.74
CA GLY A 241 11.08 -5.30 2.06
C GLY A 241 10.59 -4.54 0.84
N GLY A 242 10.25 -3.27 1.05
CA GLY A 242 9.65 -2.39 0.05
C GLY A 242 8.14 -2.62 -0.14
N VAL A 243 7.56 -1.90 -1.08
CA VAL A 243 6.15 -1.99 -1.48
C VAL A 243 6.04 -2.53 -2.90
N ILE A 244 5.18 -3.53 -3.11
CA ILE A 244 4.66 -3.89 -4.43
C ILE A 244 3.24 -3.36 -4.50
N ASP A 245 3.04 -2.27 -5.23
CA ASP A 245 1.72 -1.71 -5.54
C ASP A 245 1.30 -2.21 -6.93
N GLY A 246 0.36 -3.14 -6.96
CA GLY A 246 -0.20 -3.67 -8.20
C GLY A 246 -1.03 -2.64 -8.96
N ASN A 247 -1.44 -1.52 -8.33
CA ASN A 247 -2.17 -0.46 -9.01
C ASN A 247 -3.47 -0.91 -9.72
N GLY A 248 -4.10 -1.96 -9.20
CA GLY A 248 -5.25 -2.63 -9.80
C GLY A 248 -4.91 -3.59 -10.95
N LYS A 249 -3.62 -3.86 -11.21
CA LYS A 249 -3.14 -4.77 -12.25
C LYS A 249 -3.06 -6.21 -11.76
N THR A 250 -2.86 -7.10 -12.72
CA THR A 250 -2.75 -8.54 -12.50
C THR A 250 -1.29 -9.01 -12.60
N LEU A 251 -0.91 -9.94 -11.70
CA LEU A 251 0.33 -10.70 -11.75
C LEU A 251 0.02 -12.15 -12.09
N SER A 252 0.45 -12.57 -13.28
CA SER A 252 0.26 -13.93 -13.79
C SER A 252 1.59 -14.67 -13.93
N ILE A 253 1.61 -15.97 -13.64
CA ILE A 253 2.83 -16.77 -13.51
C ILE A 253 2.73 -18.04 -14.34
N GLU A 254 3.54 -18.14 -15.38
CA GLU A 254 3.64 -19.34 -16.19
C GLU A 254 4.62 -20.35 -15.55
N GLY A 255 4.12 -21.52 -15.15
CA GLY A 255 4.95 -22.68 -14.82
C GLY A 255 5.31 -22.88 -13.34
N ALA A 256 4.88 -22.00 -12.44
CA ALA A 256 5.06 -22.11 -10.98
C ALA A 256 4.01 -23.03 -10.32
N ASN A 257 3.91 -24.27 -10.80
CA ASN A 257 2.84 -25.22 -10.44
C ASN A 257 3.27 -26.26 -9.40
N GLY A 258 4.54 -26.26 -9.00
CA GLY A 258 5.07 -27.16 -8.00
C GLY A 258 4.51 -26.88 -6.60
N THR A 259 4.48 -27.91 -5.77
CA THR A 259 3.93 -27.83 -4.40
C THR A 259 4.65 -26.86 -3.49
N TRP A 260 5.77 -26.24 -3.88
CA TRP A 260 6.49 -25.18 -3.14
C TRP A 260 6.64 -23.88 -3.92
N ASP A 261 6.03 -23.82 -5.10
CA ASP A 261 6.12 -22.67 -5.98
C ASP A 261 5.12 -21.58 -5.54
N SER A 262 5.37 -20.34 -5.96
CA SER A 262 4.57 -19.18 -5.57
C SER A 262 4.56 -18.07 -6.60
N ALA A 263 3.53 -17.23 -6.64
CA ALA A 263 3.56 -15.99 -7.40
C ALA A 263 4.51 -14.98 -6.75
N ILE A 264 4.33 -14.72 -5.45
CA ILE A 264 5.20 -13.85 -4.67
C ILE A 264 5.80 -14.62 -3.51
N SER A 265 7.12 -14.65 -3.42
CA SER A 265 7.84 -15.07 -2.22
C SER A 265 8.32 -13.84 -1.48
N THR A 266 7.86 -13.64 -0.25
CA THR A 266 8.22 -12.48 0.58
C THR A 266 8.90 -12.87 1.88
N LYS A 267 9.77 -11.98 2.37
CA LYS A 267 10.34 -12.03 3.73
C LYS A 267 9.96 -10.79 4.54
N GLY A 268 8.92 -10.07 4.14
CA GLY A 268 8.50 -8.81 4.72
C GLY A 268 8.33 -7.73 3.66
N GLY A 269 7.58 -6.68 4.02
CA GLY A 269 7.21 -5.60 3.10
C GLY A 269 5.69 -5.53 2.91
N THR A 270 5.27 -4.72 1.94
CA THR A 270 3.85 -4.52 1.60
C THR A 270 3.56 -5.02 0.20
N ILE A 271 2.42 -5.68 0.01
CA ILE A 271 1.85 -6.06 -1.29
C ILE A 271 0.44 -5.50 -1.29
N LYS A 272 0.07 -4.66 -2.26
CA LYS A 272 -1.25 -4.04 -2.27
C LYS A 272 -1.80 -3.78 -3.66
N ASN A 273 -3.12 -3.58 -3.75
CA ASN A 273 -3.85 -3.24 -4.98
C ASN A 273 -3.51 -4.18 -6.15
N LEU A 274 -3.44 -5.49 -5.91
CA LEU A 274 -2.93 -6.45 -6.89
C LEU A 274 -3.88 -7.62 -7.02
N THR A 275 -4.10 -8.08 -8.25
CA THR A 275 -4.70 -9.39 -8.51
C THR A 275 -3.57 -10.40 -8.76
N ILE A 276 -3.60 -11.54 -8.07
CA ILE A 276 -2.72 -12.68 -8.33
C ILE A 276 -3.62 -13.82 -8.82
N ASP A 277 -3.48 -14.18 -10.09
CA ASP A 277 -4.41 -15.08 -10.79
C ASP A 277 -3.90 -16.52 -10.95
N SER A 278 -2.64 -16.77 -10.56
CA SER A 278 -1.95 -18.01 -10.89
C SER A 278 -0.73 -18.25 -10.00
N GLY A 279 -0.16 -19.46 -10.15
CA GLY A 279 0.85 -20.02 -9.27
C GLY A 279 0.23 -20.99 -8.25
N PHE A 280 1.03 -21.94 -7.77
CA PHE A 280 0.53 -22.89 -6.77
C PHE A 280 0.18 -22.20 -5.45
N ARG A 281 0.94 -21.15 -5.08
CA ARG A 281 0.61 -20.22 -4.00
C ARG A 281 0.53 -18.81 -4.54
N GLY A 282 -0.38 -17.99 -4.04
CA GLY A 282 -0.34 -16.55 -4.27
C GLY A 282 0.86 -15.93 -3.56
N ILE A 283 0.81 -15.88 -2.23
CA ILE A 283 1.88 -15.30 -1.40
C ILE A 283 2.50 -16.38 -0.51
N PHE A 284 3.80 -16.55 -0.61
CA PHE A 284 4.59 -17.46 0.22
C PHE A 284 5.56 -16.69 1.14
N ILE A 285 5.49 -16.97 2.44
CA ILE A 285 6.33 -16.37 3.48
C ILE A 285 7.32 -17.44 3.99
N GLY A 286 8.60 -17.22 3.72
CA GLY A 286 9.70 -18.14 4.07
C GLY A 286 10.83 -17.44 4.80
N GLY A 287 10.73 -17.36 6.13
CA GLY A 287 11.71 -16.71 7.00
C GLY A 287 11.55 -15.20 7.02
N ALA A 288 10.40 -14.73 7.52
CA ALA A 288 10.09 -13.30 7.58
C ALA A 288 11.09 -12.52 8.46
N LYS A 289 11.57 -11.39 7.94
CA LYS A 289 12.52 -10.46 8.59
C LYS A 289 11.85 -9.20 9.12
N SER A 290 10.72 -8.82 8.52
CA SER A 290 9.81 -7.77 8.99
C SER A 290 8.37 -8.25 8.86
N ASP A 291 7.43 -7.45 9.36
CA ASP A 291 6.01 -7.71 9.16
C ASP A 291 5.70 -7.77 7.66
N VAL A 292 4.73 -8.61 7.32
CA VAL A 292 4.19 -8.79 5.97
C VAL A 292 2.80 -8.16 5.96
N ILE A 293 2.62 -7.19 5.07
CA ILE A 293 1.37 -6.44 4.92
C ILE A 293 0.78 -6.76 3.55
N VAL A 294 -0.49 -7.14 3.52
CA VAL A 294 -1.26 -7.43 2.31
C VAL A 294 -2.54 -6.59 2.36
N ASP A 295 -2.74 -5.68 1.42
CA ASP A 295 -3.89 -4.76 1.45
C ASP A 295 -4.54 -4.61 0.08
N ASN A 296 -5.86 -4.80 0.01
CA ASN A 296 -6.59 -4.72 -1.26
C ASN A 296 -6.00 -5.66 -2.34
N VAL A 297 -5.78 -6.93 -1.97
CA VAL A 297 -5.25 -7.96 -2.88
C VAL A 297 -6.31 -9.00 -3.15
N ILE A 298 -6.48 -9.37 -4.42
CA ILE A 298 -7.31 -10.49 -4.85
C ILE A 298 -6.36 -11.64 -5.18
N ILE A 299 -6.55 -12.79 -4.54
CA ILE A 299 -5.84 -14.02 -4.88
C ILE A 299 -6.88 -15.04 -5.29
N ASP A 300 -6.92 -15.33 -6.59
CA ASP A 300 -7.85 -16.26 -7.22
C ASP A 300 -7.10 -17.09 -8.26
N GLY A 301 -7.46 -18.35 -8.50
CA GLY A 301 -6.69 -19.22 -9.42
C GLY A 301 -5.41 -19.83 -8.83
N THR A 302 -5.22 -19.76 -7.50
CA THR A 302 -4.13 -20.45 -6.79
C THR A 302 -4.67 -21.58 -5.91
N VAL A 303 -3.81 -22.52 -5.48
CA VAL A 303 -4.19 -23.54 -4.48
C VAL A 303 -4.13 -22.96 -3.08
N TYR A 304 -3.02 -22.30 -2.75
CA TYR A 304 -2.90 -21.54 -1.51
C TYR A 304 -2.97 -20.06 -1.79
N THR A 305 -3.79 -19.34 -1.05
CA THR A 305 -3.86 -17.88 -1.16
C THR A 305 -2.61 -17.26 -0.51
N ILE A 306 -2.49 -17.42 0.81
CA ILE A 306 -1.32 -17.04 1.59
C ILE A 306 -0.85 -18.27 2.34
N SER A 307 0.45 -18.57 2.23
CA SER A 307 1.09 -19.56 3.08
C SER A 307 2.38 -19.11 3.74
N CYS A 308 2.63 -19.59 4.96
CA CYS A 308 3.83 -19.25 5.72
C CYS A 308 4.46 -20.51 6.33
N ASP A 309 5.73 -20.74 6.03
CA ASP A 309 6.52 -21.83 6.61
C ASP A 309 7.32 -21.34 7.84
N ASP A 310 7.88 -20.12 7.76
CA ASP A 310 8.58 -19.48 8.88
C ASP A 310 8.25 -17.99 8.97
N GLY A 311 7.50 -17.63 10.01
CA GLY A 311 7.06 -16.27 10.29
C GLY A 311 8.07 -15.42 11.07
N GLY A 312 9.19 -15.97 11.55
CA GLY A 312 10.27 -15.18 12.19
C GLY A 312 9.86 -14.31 13.38
N GLY A 313 8.76 -14.65 14.07
CA GLY A 313 8.16 -13.83 15.12
C GLY A 313 7.49 -12.54 14.64
N LYS A 314 7.29 -12.38 13.33
CA LYS A 314 6.69 -11.21 12.69
C LYS A 314 5.18 -11.36 12.55
N LYS A 315 4.53 -10.26 12.19
CA LYS A 315 3.10 -10.23 11.95
C LYS A 315 2.79 -10.47 10.48
N LEU A 316 1.66 -11.13 10.24
CA LEU A 316 0.94 -11.11 8.98
C LEU A 316 -0.28 -10.21 9.14
N ILE A 317 -0.37 -9.14 8.36
CA ILE A 317 -1.46 -8.17 8.42
C ILE A 317 -2.13 -8.15 7.05
N VAL A 318 -3.39 -8.55 7.00
CA VAL A 318 -4.17 -8.64 5.76
C VAL A 318 -5.43 -7.79 5.88
N THR A 319 -5.66 -6.90 4.93
CA THR A 319 -6.80 -5.99 4.92
C THR A 319 -7.46 -5.92 3.54
N ASN A 320 -8.78 -5.72 3.50
CA ASN A 320 -9.53 -5.42 2.27
C ASN A 320 -9.32 -6.45 1.14
N SER A 321 -8.98 -7.70 1.46
CA SER A 321 -8.46 -8.66 0.49
C SER A 321 -9.44 -9.81 0.25
N THR A 322 -9.43 -10.35 -0.96
CA THR A 322 -10.19 -11.55 -1.33
C THR A 322 -9.24 -12.72 -1.52
N LEU A 323 -9.47 -13.80 -0.76
CA LEU A 323 -8.60 -14.96 -0.67
C LEU A 323 -9.39 -16.22 -1.05
N ASN A 324 -9.35 -16.58 -2.33
CA ASN A 324 -10.00 -17.76 -2.88
C ASN A 324 -9.01 -18.94 -2.89
N GLY A 325 -9.16 -19.88 -1.95
CA GLY A 325 -8.26 -21.03 -1.81
C GLY A 325 -7.87 -21.35 -0.37
N TRP A 326 -6.74 -22.04 -0.22
CA TRP A 326 -6.22 -22.45 1.08
C TRP A 326 -5.34 -21.38 1.73
N THR A 327 -5.76 -20.85 2.89
CA THR A 327 -4.90 -19.99 3.72
C THR A 327 -4.24 -20.80 4.84
N SER A 328 -2.91 -20.83 4.96
CA SER A 328 -2.21 -21.65 5.97
C SER A 328 -0.89 -21.05 6.45
N TYR A 329 -0.71 -20.86 7.74
CA TYR A 329 0.51 -20.19 8.21
C TYR A 329 1.04 -20.74 9.54
N ALA A 330 2.36 -20.85 9.60
CA ALA A 330 3.10 -21.41 10.72
C ALA A 330 2.91 -20.64 12.03
N GLY A 331 3.00 -21.38 13.14
CA GLY A 331 2.94 -20.85 14.51
C GLY A 331 4.13 -19.98 14.92
N THR A 332 5.12 -19.82 14.02
CA THR A 332 6.26 -18.93 14.21
C THR A 332 5.94 -17.47 13.91
N LEU A 333 4.76 -17.15 13.36
CA LEU A 333 4.23 -15.78 13.37
C LEU A 333 3.86 -15.36 14.80
N SER A 334 4.08 -14.09 15.15
CA SER A 334 3.60 -13.57 16.45
C SER A 334 2.09 -13.35 16.46
N GLU A 335 1.53 -12.96 15.32
CA GLU A 335 0.10 -12.75 15.11
C GLU A 335 -0.22 -12.72 13.60
N ALA A 336 -1.38 -13.25 13.23
CA ALA A 336 -2.00 -13.01 11.93
C ALA A 336 -3.31 -12.23 12.15
N SER A 337 -3.49 -11.11 11.46
CA SER A 337 -4.74 -10.33 11.51
C SER A 337 -5.34 -10.15 10.13
N PHE A 338 -6.64 -10.38 10.02
CA PHE A 338 -7.43 -10.20 8.82
C PHE A 338 -8.56 -9.20 9.14
N THR A 339 -8.69 -8.14 8.34
CA THR A 339 -9.76 -7.14 8.52
C THR A 339 -10.44 -6.84 7.20
N ASN A 340 -11.77 -6.92 7.15
CA ASN A 340 -12.55 -6.68 5.94
C ASN A 340 -12.06 -7.58 4.77
N CYS A 341 -11.89 -8.88 5.03
CA CYS A 341 -11.43 -9.84 4.04
C CYS A 341 -12.54 -10.81 3.65
N ASN A 342 -12.56 -11.21 2.38
CA ASN A 342 -13.44 -12.26 1.86
C ASN A 342 -12.63 -13.56 1.67
N PHE A 343 -13.19 -14.68 2.10
CA PHE A 343 -12.60 -16.00 1.96
C PHE A 343 -13.51 -16.88 1.12
N GLY A 344 -12.97 -17.43 0.03
CA GLY A 344 -13.73 -18.21 -0.93
C GLY A 344 -13.06 -19.53 -1.30
N GLU A 345 -13.74 -20.29 -2.15
CA GLU A 345 -13.15 -21.46 -2.79
C GLU A 345 -12.20 -21.05 -3.92
N GLY A 346 -11.01 -21.63 -3.95
CA GLY A 346 -10.06 -21.53 -5.05
C GLY A 346 -9.37 -22.86 -5.30
N SER A 347 -9.31 -23.29 -6.56
CA SER A 347 -8.70 -24.56 -6.98
C SER A 347 -9.20 -25.79 -6.19
N GLY A 348 -10.48 -25.82 -5.81
CA GLY A 348 -11.10 -26.92 -5.04
C GLY A 348 -10.84 -26.87 -3.53
N TYR A 349 -10.31 -25.76 -3.01
CA TYR A 349 -10.04 -25.57 -1.59
C TYR A 349 -10.76 -24.33 -1.07
N ALA A 350 -11.50 -24.49 0.03
CA ALA A 350 -12.19 -23.40 0.72
C ALA A 350 -11.92 -23.52 2.21
N PHE A 351 -10.67 -23.32 2.63
CA PHE A 351 -10.34 -23.51 4.04
C PHE A 351 -9.16 -22.68 4.54
N MET A 352 -9.16 -22.44 5.85
CA MET A 352 -8.07 -21.79 6.58
C MET A 352 -7.53 -22.70 7.68
N ARG A 353 -6.20 -22.80 7.76
CA ARG A 353 -5.48 -23.55 8.80
C ARG A 353 -4.44 -22.66 9.51
N PRO A 354 -4.83 -21.95 10.58
CA PRO A 354 -3.88 -21.18 11.38
C PRO A 354 -3.11 -22.07 12.35
N TYR A 355 -1.82 -21.81 12.50
CA TYR A 355 -1.02 -22.36 13.61
C TYR A 355 -0.56 -21.26 14.59
N ALA A 356 -0.82 -19.99 14.28
CA ALA A 356 -0.48 -18.82 15.08
C ALA A 356 -1.73 -18.11 15.61
N LYS A 357 -1.56 -17.26 16.64
CA LYS A 357 -2.62 -16.38 17.13
C LYS A 357 -3.24 -15.61 15.96
N THR A 358 -4.55 -15.73 15.79
CA THR A 358 -5.28 -15.19 14.65
C THR A 358 -6.44 -14.31 15.08
N ILE A 359 -6.58 -13.14 14.47
CA ILE A 359 -7.69 -12.22 14.70
C ILE A 359 -8.35 -11.92 13.34
N LEU A 360 -9.62 -12.27 13.18
CA LEU A 360 -10.42 -11.90 12.02
C LEU A 360 -11.48 -10.90 12.44
N THR A 361 -11.61 -9.81 11.70
CA THR A 361 -12.53 -8.70 12.00
C THR A 361 -13.27 -8.30 10.74
N ASP A 362 -14.61 -8.31 10.79
CA ASP A 362 -15.47 -7.94 9.67
C ASP A 362 -15.18 -8.76 8.39
N CYS A 363 -14.80 -10.04 8.55
CA CYS A 363 -14.52 -10.95 7.44
C CYS A 363 -15.76 -11.74 7.01
N GLU A 364 -15.86 -12.04 5.72
CA GLU A 364 -16.90 -12.88 5.13
C GLU A 364 -16.27 -14.18 4.61
N PHE A 365 -16.92 -15.32 4.87
CA PHE A 365 -16.53 -16.62 4.34
C PHE A 365 -17.63 -17.15 3.41
N SER A 366 -17.25 -17.79 2.32
CA SER A 366 -18.20 -18.45 1.42
C SER A 366 -18.89 -19.63 2.10
N ALA A 367 -20.04 -20.05 1.57
CA ALA A 367 -20.70 -21.27 2.03
C ALA A 367 -19.76 -22.47 1.92
N GLY A 368 -19.72 -23.31 2.96
CA GLY A 368 -18.86 -24.49 3.01
C GLY A 368 -17.39 -24.22 3.30
N PHE A 369 -17.01 -22.98 3.66
CA PHE A 369 -15.64 -22.69 4.06
C PHE A 369 -15.31 -23.32 5.41
N GLU A 370 -14.16 -23.98 5.52
CA GLU A 370 -13.75 -24.69 6.74
C GLU A 370 -12.63 -23.96 7.49
N LEU A 371 -12.68 -24.01 8.83
CA LEU A 371 -11.64 -23.48 9.72
C LEU A 371 -11.05 -24.62 10.56
N ASP A 372 -9.79 -24.96 10.28
CA ASP A 372 -9.03 -25.99 11.00
C ASP A 372 -8.05 -25.33 11.97
N SER A 373 -8.48 -25.09 13.20
CA SER A 373 -7.79 -24.21 14.14
C SER A 373 -6.43 -24.73 14.63
N ARG A 374 -6.13 -26.03 14.52
CA ARG A 374 -4.88 -26.67 15.00
C ARG A 374 -4.40 -26.18 16.39
N GLN A 375 -5.34 -25.91 17.30
CA GLN A 375 -5.09 -25.37 18.66
C GLN A 375 -4.53 -23.94 18.71
N ALA A 376 -4.54 -23.21 17.59
CA ALA A 376 -4.22 -21.80 17.56
C ALA A 376 -5.31 -20.98 18.28
N ALA A 377 -4.89 -19.89 18.93
CA ALA A 377 -5.84 -18.94 19.53
C ALA A 377 -6.47 -18.07 18.43
N ILE A 378 -7.73 -18.34 18.08
CA ILE A 378 -8.46 -17.60 17.05
C ILE A 378 -9.54 -16.74 17.68
N THR A 379 -9.65 -15.49 17.23
CA THR A 379 -10.75 -14.58 17.56
C THR A 379 -11.48 -14.15 16.30
N LEU A 380 -12.80 -14.36 16.25
CA LEU A 380 -13.68 -13.80 15.22
C LEU A 380 -14.42 -12.60 15.79
N LYS A 381 -14.45 -11.50 15.05
CA LYS A 381 -15.20 -10.29 15.39
C LYS A 381 -16.08 -9.90 14.21
N ASN A 382 -17.39 -9.93 14.41
CA ASN A 382 -18.37 -9.53 13.39
C ASN A 382 -18.19 -10.24 12.04
N CYS A 383 -17.69 -11.48 12.06
CA CYS A 383 -17.49 -12.27 10.85
C CYS A 383 -18.79 -12.96 10.42
N LYS A 384 -18.90 -13.24 9.12
CA LYS A 384 -20.08 -13.87 8.53
C LYS A 384 -19.70 -15.06 7.66
N VAL A 385 -20.61 -16.03 7.54
CA VAL A 385 -20.54 -17.09 6.54
C VAL A 385 -21.78 -17.02 5.67
N ASN A 386 -21.60 -16.83 4.36
CA ASN A 386 -22.68 -16.67 3.40
C ASN A 386 -23.72 -15.61 3.84
N GLY A 387 -23.25 -14.48 4.37
CA GLY A 387 -24.05 -13.37 4.88
C GLY A 387 -24.64 -13.58 6.28
N GLU A 388 -24.55 -14.78 6.87
CA GLU A 388 -25.02 -15.07 8.22
C GLU A 388 -23.93 -14.75 9.26
N LEU A 389 -24.26 -13.99 10.30
CA LEU A 389 -23.32 -13.65 11.38
C LEU A 389 -22.90 -14.90 12.16
N VAL A 390 -21.59 -15.07 12.34
CA VAL A 390 -21.03 -16.15 13.17
C VAL A 390 -21.23 -15.82 14.65
N THR A 391 -21.80 -16.76 15.38
CA THR A 391 -22.09 -16.72 16.82
C THR A 391 -21.54 -17.95 17.51
N ALA A 392 -21.56 -17.98 18.85
CA ALA A 392 -21.15 -19.17 19.59
C ALA A 392 -22.04 -20.40 19.29
N ASP A 393 -23.29 -20.20 18.86
CA ASP A 393 -24.27 -21.27 18.66
C ASP A 393 -24.16 -21.92 17.28
N ASN A 394 -23.73 -21.17 16.24
CA ASN A 394 -23.68 -21.65 14.84
C ASN A 394 -22.24 -21.82 14.30
N VAL A 395 -21.19 -21.46 15.06
CA VAL A 395 -19.80 -21.48 14.56
C VAL A 395 -19.37 -22.85 14.01
N THR A 396 -19.76 -23.94 14.66
CA THR A 396 -19.42 -25.30 14.21
C THR A 396 -20.14 -25.68 12.92
N ASP A 397 -21.41 -25.29 12.79
CA ASP A 397 -22.20 -25.59 11.60
C ASP A 397 -21.72 -24.79 10.38
N LEU A 398 -21.23 -23.57 10.60
CA LEU A 398 -20.81 -22.66 9.54
C LEU A 398 -19.33 -22.81 9.15
N LEU A 399 -18.44 -23.19 10.07
CA LEU A 399 -16.98 -23.22 9.85
C LEU A 399 -16.33 -24.58 10.17
N GLY A 400 -17.10 -25.60 10.53
CA GLY A 400 -16.62 -26.94 10.82
C GLY A 400 -16.24 -27.21 12.28
N GLU A 401 -15.94 -28.49 12.60
CA GLU A 401 -15.82 -29.00 13.98
C GLU A 401 -14.74 -28.31 14.83
N ASP A 402 -13.61 -27.92 14.23
CA ASP A 402 -12.50 -27.28 14.94
C ASP A 402 -12.75 -25.80 15.26
N ALA A 403 -13.83 -25.23 14.70
CA ALA A 403 -14.22 -23.86 14.96
C ALA A 403 -14.86 -23.68 16.35
N GLN A 404 -15.27 -24.77 17.02
CA GLN A 404 -15.76 -24.74 18.41
C GLN A 404 -14.73 -24.19 19.42
N TYR A 405 -13.45 -24.20 19.07
CA TYR A 405 -12.36 -23.70 19.92
C TYR A 405 -12.05 -22.21 19.71
N VAL A 406 -12.84 -21.53 18.89
CA VAL A 406 -12.66 -20.13 18.52
C VAL A 406 -13.37 -19.20 19.51
N THR A 407 -12.75 -18.06 19.80
CA THR A 407 -13.41 -17.02 20.60
C THR A 407 -14.22 -16.08 19.71
N ILE A 408 -15.52 -15.94 19.95
CA ILE A 408 -16.39 -14.99 19.24
C ILE A 408 -16.52 -13.68 20.02
N LYS A 409 -16.41 -12.54 19.33
CA LYS A 409 -16.56 -11.19 19.88
C LYS A 409 -17.32 -10.29 18.91
N ASN A 410 -18.64 -10.41 18.91
CA ASN A 410 -19.51 -9.52 18.15
C ASN A 410 -19.86 -8.27 18.95
N SER A 411 -19.97 -7.12 18.29
CA SER A 411 -20.28 -5.81 18.87
C SER A 411 -21.68 -5.32 18.54
#